data_AF-A0A098BQD8-F1
#
_entry.id   AF-A0A098BQD8-F1
#
_cell.length_a   1.000
_cell.length_b   1.000
_cell.length_c   1.000
_cell.angle_alpha   90.00
_cell.angle_beta   90.00
_cell.angle_gamma   90.00
#
_symmetry.space_group_name_H-M   'P 1'
#
loop_
_entity.id
_entity.type
_entity.pdbx_description
1 polymer ?
#
loop_
_entity_poly.entity_id
_entity_poly.type
_entity_poly.pdbx_seq_one_letter_code
_entity_poly.pdbx_strand_id
1 'polypeptide(L)'
;MQQVTGERSKLMLDIAGWRAGKRAELSALGTAAAKRVLETGEREELTPMTPFERKIVHDAVARIDGVSSESEGAEPQRRVVVLKD
;
A
#
# COMPACT_ATOMS: atom_id res chain seq x y z
N MET A 1 -20.04 -20.80 43.35
CA MET A 1 -20.22 -19.71 42.36
C MET A 1 -18.96 -19.69 41.49
N GLN A 2 -18.98 -20.35 40.33
CA GLN A 2 -17.87 -20.35 39.38
C GLN A 2 -18.27 -19.48 38.20
N GLN A 3 -17.68 -18.30 38.05
CA GLN A 3 -17.78 -17.50 36.83
C GLN A 3 -16.56 -17.83 35.97
N VAL A 4 -16.82 -18.63 34.94
CA VAL A 4 -15.88 -19.06 33.91
C VAL A 4 -15.53 -17.86 33.03
N THR A 5 -14.23 -17.68 32.85
CA THR A 5 -13.50 -16.82 31.90
C THR A 5 -14.31 -16.32 30.70
N GLY A 6 -14.50 -14.99 30.63
CA GLY A 6 -15.01 -14.33 29.44
C GLY A 6 -13.97 -14.35 28.31
N GLU A 7 -14.12 -15.29 27.39
CA GLU A 7 -13.44 -15.25 26.10
C GLU A 7 -13.81 -13.94 25.40
N ARG A 8 -12.84 -13.04 25.23
CA ARG A 8 -12.98 -11.91 24.32
C ARG A 8 -12.87 -12.43 22.89
N SER A 9 -13.98 -12.92 22.36
CA SER A 9 -14.10 -13.25 20.94
C SER A 9 -13.90 -11.96 20.13
N LYS A 10 -12.73 -11.80 19.50
CA LYS A 10 -12.50 -10.75 18.50
C LYS A 10 -13.35 -11.10 17.27
N LEU A 11 -14.56 -10.56 17.20
CA LEU A 11 -15.31 -10.54 15.95
C LEU A 11 -14.60 -9.55 15.01
N MET A 12 -13.86 -10.04 14.02
CA MET A 12 -13.44 -9.21 12.90
C MET A 12 -14.68 -8.91 12.06
N LEU A 13 -15.19 -7.68 12.15
CA LEU A 13 -16.16 -7.16 11.18
C LEU A 13 -15.43 -6.99 9.85
N ASP A 14 -15.33 -8.08 9.08
CA ASP A 14 -14.85 -8.02 7.71
C ASP A 14 -15.96 -7.37 6.88
N ILE A 15 -15.79 -6.09 6.59
CA ILE A 15 -16.69 -5.36 5.69
C ILE A 15 -16.42 -5.90 4.29
N ALA A 16 -17.05 -7.01 3.94
CA ALA A 16 -17.28 -7.49 2.57
C ALA A 16 -16.05 -7.42 1.63
N GLY A 17 -14.89 -7.96 2.03
CA GLY A 17 -13.73 -8.00 1.13
C GLY A 17 -13.17 -6.62 0.75
N TRP A 18 -13.58 -5.55 1.45
CA TRP A 18 -13.08 -4.19 1.26
C TRP A 18 -11.56 -4.13 1.33
N ARG A 19 -10.96 -4.90 2.24
CA ARG A 19 -9.50 -5.03 2.36
C ARG A 19 -8.87 -5.65 1.12
N ALA A 20 -9.51 -6.64 0.51
CA ALA A 20 -9.02 -7.29 -0.70
C ALA A 20 -9.14 -6.35 -1.91
N GLY A 21 -10.30 -5.68 -2.06
CA GLY A 21 -10.51 -4.68 -3.12
C GLY A 21 -9.50 -3.53 -3.03
N LYS A 22 -9.36 -2.94 -1.83
CA LYS A 22 -8.42 -1.84 -1.60
C LYS A 22 -6.96 -2.25 -1.86
N ARG A 23 -6.57 -3.46 -1.47
CA ARG A 23 -5.23 -4.01 -1.78
C ARG A 23 -5.01 -4.15 -3.29
N ALA A 24 -5.99 -4.65 -4.02
CA ALA A 24 -5.90 -4.81 -5.47
C ALA A 24 -5.77 -3.44 -6.17
N GLU A 25 -6.58 -2.46 -5.78
CA GLU A 25 -6.50 -1.07 -6.28
C GLU A 25 -5.11 -0.45 -6.05
N LEU A 26 -4.58 -0.56 -4.82
CA LEU A 26 -3.29 0.02 -4.46
C LEU A 26 -2.13 -0.67 -5.19
N SER A 27 -2.21 -1.99 -5.34
CA SER A 27 -1.22 -2.73 -6.12
C SER A 27 -1.27 -2.34 -7.60
N ALA A 28 -2.46 -2.20 -8.17
CA ALA A 28 -2.64 -1.73 -9.54
C ALA A 28 -2.11 -0.30 -9.73
N LEU A 29 -2.34 0.58 -8.76
CA LEU A 29 -1.81 1.95 -8.75
C LEU A 29 -0.27 1.96 -8.78
N GLY A 30 0.36 1.19 -7.89
CA GLY A 30 1.82 1.07 -7.83
C GLY A 30 2.41 0.51 -9.12
N THR A 31 1.82 -0.57 -9.65
CA THR A 31 2.23 -1.15 -10.94
C THR A 31 2.05 -0.19 -12.12
N ALA A 32 0.97 0.59 -12.14
CA ALA A 32 0.74 1.55 -13.21
C ALA A 32 1.73 2.72 -13.15
N ALA A 33 2.03 3.24 -11.96
CA ALA A 33 3.04 4.28 -11.78
C ALA A 33 4.44 3.78 -12.16
N ALA A 34 4.84 2.58 -11.70
CA ALA A 34 6.07 1.92 -12.11
C ALA A 34 6.22 1.81 -13.64
N LYS A 35 5.17 1.36 -14.34
CA LYS A 35 5.20 1.28 -15.81
C LYS A 35 5.34 2.65 -16.46
N ARG A 36 4.62 3.67 -15.98
CA ARG A 36 4.74 5.04 -16.48
C ARG A 36 6.16 5.58 -16.30
N VAL A 37 6.73 5.45 -15.10
CA VAL A 37 8.11 5.87 -14.81
C VAL A 37 9.13 5.12 -15.68
N LEU A 38 8.89 3.83 -15.95
CA LEU A 38 9.76 3.04 -16.83
C LEU A 38 9.71 3.56 -18.28
N GLU A 39 8.52 3.89 -18.78
CA GLU A 39 8.25 4.41 -20.14
C GLU A 39 8.71 5.86 -20.32
N THR A 40 8.41 6.76 -19.38
CA THR A 40 8.76 8.19 -19.47
C THR A 40 10.19 8.47 -19.03
N GLY A 41 10.70 7.68 -18.08
CA GLY A 41 11.96 7.97 -17.39
C GLY A 41 11.85 9.08 -16.33
N GLU A 42 10.66 9.62 -16.10
CA GLU A 42 10.44 10.66 -15.09
C GLU A 42 9.89 10.06 -13.80
N ARG A 43 10.37 10.56 -12.66
CA ARG A 43 9.85 10.16 -11.34
C ARG A 43 8.38 10.52 -11.18
N GLU A 44 7.62 9.66 -10.51
CA GLU A 44 6.20 9.87 -10.26
C GLU A 44 5.89 9.84 -8.76
N GLU A 45 5.26 10.89 -8.26
CA GLU A 45 4.81 10.99 -6.86
C GLU A 45 3.35 10.53 -6.75
N LEU A 46 3.11 9.52 -5.91
CA LEU A 46 1.75 9.05 -5.63
C LEU A 46 1.08 9.90 -4.55
N THR A 47 -0.24 9.76 -4.42
CA THR A 47 -1.00 10.41 -3.34
C THR A 47 -0.50 9.97 -1.96
N PRO A 48 -0.52 10.86 -0.95
CA PRO A 48 -0.26 10.48 0.44
C PRO A 48 -1.19 9.36 0.89
N MET A 49 -0.64 8.41 1.63
CA MET A 49 -1.29 7.14 1.97
C MET A 49 -0.91 6.71 3.37
N THR A 50 -1.77 5.92 4.02
CA THR A 50 -1.47 5.33 5.33
C THR A 50 -0.29 4.35 5.25
N PRO A 51 0.40 4.05 6.38
CA PRO A 51 1.51 3.10 6.38
C PRO A 51 1.19 1.73 5.75
N PHE A 52 -0.03 1.24 5.93
CA PHE A 52 -0.48 -0.04 5.35
C PHE A 52 -0.59 0.05 3.82
N GLU A 53 -1.15 1.14 3.31
CA GLU A 53 -1.33 1.36 1.89
C GLU A 53 0.01 1.54 1.18
N ARG A 54 0.92 2.34 1.77
CA ARG A 54 2.28 2.52 1.24
C ARG A 54 3.04 1.20 1.12
N LYS A 55 2.87 0.29 2.09
CA LYS A 55 3.48 -1.04 2.03
C LYS A 55 2.99 -1.84 0.83
N ILE A 56 1.68 -1.82 0.54
CA ILE A 56 1.11 -2.54 -0.60
C ILE A 56 1.65 -1.98 -1.92
N VAL A 57 1.73 -0.65 -2.04
CA VAL A 57 2.29 0.02 -3.22
C VAL A 57 3.76 -0.32 -3.39
N HIS A 58 4.55 -0.25 -2.32
CA HIS A 58 5.97 -0.60 -2.35
C HIS A 58 6.19 -2.05 -2.78
N ASP A 59 5.44 -2.99 -2.20
CA ASP A 59 5.47 -4.42 -2.56
C ASP A 59 5.06 -4.64 -4.04
N ALA A 60 4.25 -3.77 -4.62
CA ALA A 60 3.83 -3.85 -6.02
C ALA A 60 4.87 -3.26 -6.98
N VAL A 61 5.51 -2.16 -6.61
CA VAL A 61 6.60 -1.54 -7.39
C VAL A 61 7.83 -2.43 -7.38
N ALA A 62 8.20 -3.00 -6.22
CA ALA A 62 9.35 -3.89 -6.08
C ALA A 62 9.28 -5.20 -6.89
N ARG A 63 8.15 -5.49 -7.55
CA ARG A 63 7.99 -6.63 -8.48
C ARG A 63 8.36 -6.29 -9.92
N ILE A 64 8.66 -5.03 -10.20
CA ILE A 64 8.94 -4.53 -11.54
C ILE A 64 10.41 -4.13 -11.56
N ASP A 65 11.19 -4.80 -12.40
CA ASP A 65 12.62 -4.51 -12.54
C ASP A 65 12.83 -3.17 -13.26
N GLY A 66 13.87 -2.43 -12.85
CA GLY A 66 14.24 -1.15 -13.44
C GLY A 66 13.50 0.06 -12.85
N VAL A 67 12.76 -0.13 -11.76
CA VAL A 67 12.16 0.94 -10.96
C VAL A 67 12.27 0.63 -9.48
N SER A 68 12.41 1.68 -8.69
CA SER A 68 12.43 1.64 -7.24
C SER A 68 11.32 2.53 -6.67
N SER A 69 10.99 2.33 -5.40
CA SER A 69 10.07 3.24 -4.70
C SER A 69 10.63 3.67 -3.36
N GLU A 70 10.50 4.96 -3.10
CA GLU A 70 10.92 5.61 -1.86
C GLU A 70 9.73 6.29 -1.20
N SER A 71 9.76 6.43 0.13
CA SER A 71 8.69 7.11 0.86
C SER A 71 9.17 8.48 1.34
N GLU A 72 8.75 9.53 0.65
CA GLU A 72 9.13 10.91 0.92
C GLU A 72 8.04 11.67 1.72
N GLY A 73 8.48 12.63 2.54
CA GLY A 73 7.62 13.47 3.37
C GLY A 73 7.40 12.97 4.80
N ALA A 74 6.73 13.80 5.61
CA ALA A 74 6.37 13.51 6.99
C ALA A 74 4.88 13.15 7.11
N GLU A 75 4.52 12.29 8.08
CA GLU A 75 3.12 11.97 8.37
C GLU A 75 2.35 13.26 8.72
N PRO A 76 1.13 13.50 8.19
CA PRO A 76 0.28 12.61 7.39
C PRO A 76 0.47 12.72 5.86
N GLN A 77 1.37 13.59 5.40
CA GLN A 77 1.60 13.87 3.98
C GLN A 77 2.65 12.94 3.35
N ARG A 78 3.03 11.87 4.06
CA ARG A 78 4.04 10.92 3.60
C ARG A 78 3.48 10.11 2.43
N ARG A 79 4.20 10.17 1.31
CA ARG A 79 3.80 9.61 0.03
C ARG A 79 4.88 8.68 -0.53
N VAL A 80 4.50 7.87 -1.50
CA VAL A 80 5.42 6.98 -2.22
C VAL A 80 5.83 7.67 -3.52
N VAL A 81 7.13 7.77 -3.76
CA VAL A 81 7.72 8.27 -4.99
C VAL A 81 8.31 7.09 -5.72
N VAL A 82 7.94 6.91 -6.98
CA VAL A 82 8.48 5.86 -7.84
C VAL A 82 9.57 6.48 -8.72
N LEU A 83 10.73 5.85 -8.72
CA LEU A 83 11.94 6.29 -9.40
C LEU A 83 12.34 5.22 -10.40
N LYS A 84 12.96 5.63 -11.51
CA LYS A 84 13.63 4.71 -12.42
C LYS A 84 15.04 4.44 -11.90
N ASP A 85 15.45 3.18 -11.93
CA ASP A 85 16.82 2.78 -11.57
C ASP A 85 17.86 3.22 -12.62
#